data_AF-A0A5C1YHA0-F1
#
_entry.id   AF-A0A5C1YHA0-F1
#
_cell.length_a   1.000
_cell.length_b   1.000
_cell.length_c   1.000
_cell.angle_alpha   90.00
_cell.angle_beta   90.00
_cell.angle_gamma   90.00
#
_symmetry.space_group_name_H-M   'P 1'
#
loop_
_entity.id
_entity.type
_entity.pdbx_description
1 polymer ?
#
loop_
_entity_poly.entity_id
_entity_poly.type
_entity_poly.pdbx_seq_one_letter_code
_entity_poly.pdbx_strand_id
1 'polypeptide(L)'
;MLTSQTTLREWIIAVLSEMPDGAARRREVLAAIHIRYGHNLTADDLVSPQTRPHEPNWANRASFERATMVREGLLSPRSDGVWQLARQG
;
A
#
# COMPACT_ATOMS: atom_id res chain seq x y z
N MET A 1 7.85 15.86 6.58
CA MET A 1 6.44 15.49 6.72
C MET A 1 6.19 14.23 5.92
N LEU A 2 5.53 13.20 6.46
CA LEU A 2 5.25 11.93 5.77
C LEU A 2 3.95 12.00 4.95
N THR A 3 3.83 11.15 3.93
CA THR A 3 2.56 10.95 3.20
C THR A 3 1.47 10.45 4.17
N SER A 4 0.27 11.03 4.04
CA SER A 4 -0.87 10.72 4.91
C SER A 4 -1.39 9.30 4.67
N GLN A 5 -2.00 8.69 5.69
CA GLN A 5 -2.59 7.35 5.54
C GLN A 5 -3.77 7.33 4.56
N THR A 6 -4.58 8.39 4.53
CA THR A 6 -5.67 8.55 3.56
C THR A 6 -5.14 8.54 2.13
N THR A 7 -4.06 9.27 1.86
CA THR A 7 -3.42 9.28 0.54
C THR A 7 -2.87 7.90 0.16
N LEU A 8 -2.21 7.21 1.09
CA LEU A 8 -1.72 5.85 0.84
C LEU A 8 -2.85 4.87 0.55
N ARG A 9 -3.98 4.98 1.27
CA ARG A 9 -5.20 4.20 1.01
C ARG A 9 -5.72 4.43 -0.40
N GLU A 10 -5.85 5.68 -0.82
CA GLU A 10 -6.32 6.04 -2.16
C GLU A 10 -5.41 5.43 -3.25
N TRP A 11 -4.09 5.50 -3.07
CA TRP A 11 -3.14 4.89 -4.00
C TRP A 11 -3.23 3.37 -4.03
N ILE A 12 -3.42 2.71 -2.89
CA ILE A 12 -3.61 1.26 -2.80
C ILE A 12 -4.87 0.84 -3.57
N ILE A 13 -5.99 1.53 -3.34
CA ILE A 13 -7.25 1.25 -4.04
C ILE A 13 -7.08 1.47 -5.54
N ALA A 14 -6.53 2.61 -5.95
CA ALA A 14 -6.34 2.95 -7.36
C ALA A 14 -5.49 1.88 -8.09
N VAL A 15 -4.37 1.46 -7.49
CA VAL A 15 -3.51 0.42 -8.07
C VAL A 15 -4.24 -0.92 -8.12
N LEU A 16 -4.88 -1.36 -7.03
CA LEU A 16 -5.56 -2.66 -7.01
C LEU A 16 -6.73 -2.71 -7.99
N SER A 17 -7.48 -1.63 -8.17
CA SER A 17 -8.59 -1.55 -9.14
C SER A 17 -8.16 -1.76 -10.59
N GLU A 18 -6.88 -1.54 -10.90
CA GLU A 18 -6.30 -1.78 -12.23
C GLU A 18 -5.65 -3.16 -12.35
N MET A 19 -5.51 -3.89 -11.25
CA MET A 19 -4.95 -5.26 -11.24
C MET A 19 -6.05 -6.29 -11.58
N PRO A 20 -5.69 -7.41 -12.24
CA PRO A 20 -6.60 -8.53 -12.42
C PRO A 20 -7.24 -8.96 -11.09
N ASP A 21 -8.56 -9.18 -11.09
CA ASP A 21 -9.36 -9.56 -9.92
C ASP A 21 -9.29 -8.61 -8.71
N GLY A 22 -8.83 -7.37 -8.92
CA GLY A 22 -8.63 -6.41 -7.84
C GLY A 22 -7.53 -6.84 -6.87
N ALA A 23 -6.59 -7.68 -7.31
CA ALA A 23 -5.67 -8.43 -6.45
C ALA A 23 -4.23 -8.46 -6.97
N ALA A 24 -3.26 -8.28 -6.07
CA ALA A 24 -1.83 -8.44 -6.39
C ALA A 24 -1.01 -8.74 -5.13
N ARG A 25 0.22 -9.25 -5.27
CA ARG A 25 1.14 -9.39 -4.13
C ARG A 25 1.55 -8.03 -3.63
N ARG A 26 1.84 -7.92 -2.32
CA ARG A 26 2.36 -6.69 -1.70
C ARG A 26 3.48 -6.03 -2.50
N ARG A 27 4.46 -6.80 -2.97
CA ARG A 27 5.60 -6.26 -3.74
C ARG A 27 5.15 -5.57 -5.02
N GLU A 28 4.17 -6.16 -5.72
CA GLU A 28 3.65 -5.65 -6.98
C GLU A 28 2.85 -4.36 -6.76
N VAL A 29 2.00 -4.34 -5.72
CA VAL A 29 1.24 -3.14 -5.33
C VAL A 29 2.18 -1.99 -5.00
N LEU A 30 3.18 -2.22 -4.14
CA LEU A 30 4.13 -1.18 -3.76
C LEU A 30 4.97 -0.71 -4.95
N ALA A 31 5.41 -1.61 -5.83
CA ALA A 31 6.14 -1.22 -7.03
C ALA A 31 5.27 -0.32 -7.94
N ALA A 32 4.01 -0.68 -8.15
CA ALA A 32 3.08 0.12 -8.95
C ALA A 32 2.78 1.50 -8.33
N ILE A 33 2.58 1.56 -7.00
CA ILE A 33 2.44 2.84 -6.27
C ILE A 33 3.68 3.70 -6.48
N HIS A 34 4.88 3.13 -6.34
CA HIS A 34 6.11 3.89 -6.49
C HIS A 34 6.32 4.40 -7.92
N ILE A 35 6.02 3.59 -8.93
CA ILE A 35 6.09 4.00 -10.35
C ILE A 35 5.14 5.17 -10.62
N ARG A 36 3.90 5.14 -10.09
CA ARG A 36 2.88 6.13 -10.42
C ARG A 36 2.94 7.39 -9.57
N TYR A 37 3.17 7.24 -8.27
CA TYR A 37 3.07 8.30 -7.26
C TYR A 37 4.40 8.57 -6.55
N GLY A 38 5.49 7.90 -6.94
CA GLY A 38 6.80 8.06 -6.30
C GLY A 38 7.32 9.49 -6.33
N HIS A 39 6.96 10.27 -7.35
CA HIS A 39 7.29 11.68 -7.47
C HIS A 39 6.55 12.58 -6.45
N ASN A 40 5.47 12.08 -5.84
CA ASN A 40 4.72 12.76 -4.77
C ASN A 40 5.24 12.40 -3.38
N LEU A 41 6.13 11.40 -3.25
CA LEU A 41 6.71 11.03 -1.97
C LEU A 41 7.65 12.13 -1.48
N THR A 42 7.60 12.37 -0.18
CA THR A 42 8.48 13.34 0.48
C THR A 42 9.86 12.73 0.77
N ALA A 43 10.83 13.57 1.16
CA ALA A 43 12.13 13.07 1.59
C ALA A 43 12.02 12.09 2.78
N ASP A 44 11.13 12.37 3.74
CA ASP A 44 10.93 11.51 4.92
C ASP A 44 10.32 10.15 4.57
N ASP A 45 9.49 10.10 3.52
CA ASP A 45 8.90 8.86 3.02
C ASP A 45 9.97 7.91 2.49
N LEU A 46 11.03 8.46 1.88
CA LEU A 46 12.14 7.71 1.26
C LEU A 46 13.18 7.23 2.29
N VAL A 47 13.16 7.76 3.51
CA VAL A 47 14.05 7.29 4.58
C VAL A 47 13.70 5.85 4.95
N SER A 48 14.73 4.99 5.01
CA SER A 48 14.62 3.64 5.56
C SER A 48 15.21 3.63 6.97
N PRO A 49 14.46 3.25 8.02
CA PRO A 49 14.97 3.23 9.38
C PRO A 49 16.07 2.19 9.54
N GLN A 50 17.00 2.38 10.47
CA GLN A 50 18.14 1.46 10.67
C GLN A 50 17.70 0.02 10.97
N THR A 51 16.54 -0.17 11.59
CA THR A 51 15.96 -1.48 11.89
C THR A 51 15.37 -2.19 10.67
N ARG A 52 15.10 -1.46 9.58
CA ARG A 52 14.58 -1.98 8.31
C ARG A 52 15.19 -1.22 7.11
N PRO A 53 16.47 -1.46 6.81
CA PRO A 53 17.21 -0.69 5.81
C PRO A 53 16.72 -0.88 4.37
N HIS A 54 15.92 -1.92 4.12
CA HIS A 54 15.36 -2.23 2.80
C HIS A 54 13.89 -1.83 2.64
N GLU A 55 13.31 -1.18 3.64
CA GLU A 55 11.90 -0.78 3.63
C GLU A 55 11.78 0.72 3.94
N PRO A 56 11.53 1.57 2.92
CA PRO A 56 11.31 2.98 3.15
C PRO A 56 10.04 3.20 3.97
N ASN A 57 10.00 4.29 4.74
CA ASN A 57 8.92 4.61 5.67
C ASN A 57 7.54 4.50 5.02
N TRP A 58 7.37 4.99 3.79
CA TRP A 58 6.07 4.94 3.10
C TRP A 58 5.58 3.51 2.83
N ALA A 59 6.48 2.57 2.51
CA ALA A 59 6.12 1.18 2.22
C ALA A 59 5.67 0.44 3.49
N ASN A 60 6.33 0.72 4.61
CA ASN A 60 5.92 0.25 5.93
C ASN A 60 4.55 0.85 6.32
N ARG A 61 4.37 2.16 6.13
CA ARG A 61 3.10 2.85 6.41
C ARG A 61 1.94 2.35 5.56
N ALA A 62 2.16 2.11 4.27
CA ALA A 62 1.18 1.48 3.38
C ALA A 62 0.77 0.08 3.87
N SER A 63 1.69 -0.66 4.49
CA SER A 63 1.38 -1.98 5.06
C SER A 63 0.53 -1.88 6.33
N PHE A 64 0.80 -0.87 7.17
CA PHE A 64 -0.09 -0.54 8.30
C PHE A 64 -1.47 -0.09 7.83
N GLU A 65 -1.53 0.74 6.79
CA GLU A 65 -2.80 1.20 6.24
C GLU A 65 -3.60 0.04 5.65
N ARG A 66 -2.95 -0.88 4.92
CA ARG A 66 -3.58 -2.13 4.47
C ARG A 66 -4.23 -2.90 5.62
N ALA A 67 -3.58 -3.00 6.78
CA ALA A 67 -4.16 -3.69 7.94
C ALA A 67 -5.42 -2.98 8.45
N THR A 68 -5.45 -1.65 8.43
CA THR A 68 -6.64 -0.85 8.73
C THR A 68 -7.74 -1.06 7.68
N MET A 69 -7.41 -1.03 6.39
CA MET A 69 -8.35 -1.28 5.29
C MET A 69 -8.99 -2.67 5.37
N VAL A 70 -8.26 -3.69 5.83
CA VAL A 70 -8.84 -5.03 6.09
C VAL A 70 -9.84 -4.98 7.24
N ARG A 71 -9.52 -4.28 8.34
CA ARG A 71 -10.43 -4.12 9.49
C ARG A 71 -11.71 -3.38 9.11
N GLU A 72 -11.61 -2.43 8.19
CA GLU A 72 -12.73 -1.64 7.67
C GLU A 72 -13.50 -2.35 6.53
N GLY A 73 -13.08 -3.55 6.12
CA GLY A 73 -13.76 -4.32 5.06
C GLY A 73 -13.52 -3.79 3.64
N LEU A 74 -12.54 -2.90 3.44
CA LEU A 74 -12.15 -2.42 2.12
C LEU A 74 -11.28 -3.44 1.36
N LEU A 75 -10.48 -4.22 2.11
CA LEU A 75 -9.65 -5.30 1.57
C LEU A 75 -10.01 -6.64 2.22
N SER A 76 -9.85 -7.71 1.46
CA SER A 76 -10.07 -9.08 1.94
C SER A 76 -9.03 -9.47 3.00
N PRO A 77 -9.41 -10.17 4.10
CA PRO A 77 -8.52 -10.59 5.16
C PRO A 77 -7.68 -11.83 4.75
N ARG A 78 -6.75 -11.63 3.82
CA ARG A 78 -5.86 -12.69 3.34
C ARG A 78 -4.56 -12.77 4.14
N SER A 79 -4.07 -13.99 4.38
CA SER A 79 -2.80 -14.30 5.06
C SER A 79 -1.67 -14.70 4.12
N ASP A 80 -1.97 -14.91 2.83
CA ASP A 80 -1.01 -15.34 1.80
C ASP A 80 -0.15 -14.19 1.23
N GLY A 81 -0.26 -12.98 1.77
CA GLY A 81 0.48 -11.80 1.31
C GLY A 81 -0.08 -11.18 0.02
N VAL A 82 -1.24 -11.64 -0.46
CA VAL A 82 -2.00 -10.97 -1.52
C VAL A 82 -2.85 -9.86 -0.89
N TRP A 83 -2.84 -8.70 -1.53
CA TRP A 83 -3.73 -7.59 -1.23
C TRP A 83 -4.83 -7.63 -2.28
N GLN A 84 -6.08 -7.67 -1.83
CA GLN A 84 -7.23 -7.83 -2.71
C GLN A 84 -8.38 -6.96 -2.23
N LEU A 85 -8.98 -6.19 -3.13
CA LEU A 85 -10.22 -5.45 -2.85
C LEU A 85 -11.30 -6.41 -2.34
N ALA A 86 -12.03 -6.00 -1.31
CA ALA A 86 -13.23 -6.73 -0.94
C ALA A 86 -14.23 -6.64 -2.10
N ARG A 87 -14.87 -7.77 -2.47
CA ARG A 87 -15.98 -7.70 -3.41
C ARG A 87 -17.10 -6.92 -2.75
N GLN A 88 -17.51 -5.80 -3.34
CA GLN A 88 -18.81 -5.22 -3.02
C GLN A 88 -19.86 -6.23 -3.50
N GLY A 89 -20.63 -6.77 -2.56
CA GLY A 89 -21.76 -7.65 -2.83
C GLY A 89 -22.95 -6.85 -3.34
#